data_AF-A0A1Y6KU54-F1
#
_entry.id   AF-A0A1Y6KU54-F1
#
_cell.length_a   1.000
_cell.length_b   1.000
_cell.length_c   1.000
_cell.angle_alpha   90.00
_cell.angle_beta   90.00
_cell.angle_gamma   90.00
#
_symmetry.space_group_name_H-M   'P 1'
#
loop_
_entity.id
_entity.type
_entity.pdbx_description
1 polymer ?
#
loop_
_entity_poly.entity_id
_entity_poly.type
_entity_poly.pdbx_seq_one_letter_code
_entity_poly.pdbx_strand_id
1 'polypeptide(L)'
;MMTNTKISQVVFWLSVAIVSIGFMENIEALRYDLMVPLLGIGWVLHFLDTNNKIDSQSTKSFIWISLLVALIALPSVFKIYPHMHNLVKYTYYSFVVGMMVKIFSAYSTFVFLKGDINKLEKMVKYVIIFNLSMFFLQFIVVFPTGYYIDPLRAITGEPSRYGGGMVIPVIGQVYRCTGFYEEPSTYAGFIVVLLASKLYLNPKVDKLVIIAAISIIMSFSVAAIAYGLIIIGYFLLRSKGSYLKYILFLLSPLLVAAVIGIAFERLTSQGGNAQDIRDNLNAMVFAQQLPILIFGNGALGIMPAAAGVMNSTGAIYRLGIASLNDNGMWLFFIIKFGYVGLAIIGSYLFIKTKSTLNRIILFVIFLTKLSFLYFGFVFYFFLVFNNKPVLESDSEDVDEDDDTNDEGSHKNVD
;
A
#
# COMPACT_ATOMS: atom_id res chain seq x y z
N MET A 1 10.73 -36.05 -6.46
CA MET A 1 11.41 -35.60 -5.23
C MET A 1 10.33 -35.01 -4.34
N MET A 2 10.00 -35.65 -3.21
CA MET A 2 8.86 -35.24 -2.38
C MET A 2 9.25 -34.02 -1.55
N THR A 3 8.68 -32.84 -1.87
CA THR A 3 8.71 -31.66 -0.98
C THR A 3 8.14 -32.04 0.38
N ASN A 4 8.80 -31.63 1.46
CA ASN A 4 8.28 -31.87 2.80
C ASN A 4 7.10 -30.93 3.03
N THR A 5 5.88 -31.46 2.88
CA THR A 5 4.63 -30.68 2.90
C THR A 5 4.46 -29.88 4.19
N LYS A 6 4.96 -30.39 5.33
CA LYS A 6 4.94 -29.66 6.61
C LYS A 6 5.87 -28.46 6.61
N ILE A 7 7.11 -28.61 6.12
CA ILE A 7 8.07 -27.49 6.04
C ILE A 7 7.55 -26.41 5.09
N SER A 8 7.03 -26.80 3.93
CA SER A 8 6.45 -25.84 2.98
C SER A 8 5.27 -25.06 3.56
N GLN A 9 4.45 -25.66 4.44
CA GLN A 9 3.36 -24.96 5.13
C GLN A 9 3.87 -23.97 6.17
N VAL A 10 4.89 -24.34 6.95
CA VAL A 10 5.52 -23.43 7.93
C VAL A 10 6.14 -22.24 7.22
N VAL A 11 6.90 -22.49 6.15
CA VAL A 11 7.52 -21.43 5.32
C VAL A 11 6.45 -20.49 4.74
N PHE A 12 5.30 -21.02 4.32
CA PHE A 12 4.17 -20.19 3.87
C PHE A 12 3.67 -19.24 4.96
N TRP A 13 3.42 -19.75 6.17
CA TRP A 13 2.95 -18.91 7.28
C TRP A 13 4.01 -17.93 7.78
N LEU A 14 5.29 -18.28 7.73
CA LEU A 14 6.40 -17.35 7.97
C LEU A 14 6.37 -16.20 6.95
N SER A 15 6.14 -16.48 5.67
CA SER A 15 5.98 -15.43 4.65
C SER A 15 4.79 -14.52 4.94
N VAL A 16 3.65 -15.06 5.37
CA VAL A 16 2.48 -14.26 5.81
C VAL A 16 2.85 -13.34 6.98
N ALA A 17 3.58 -13.85 7.97
CA ALA A 17 4.00 -13.07 9.12
C ALA A 17 5.00 -11.96 8.74
N ILE A 18 6.03 -12.29 7.95
CA ILE A 18 7.05 -11.34 7.46
C ILE A 18 6.38 -10.19 6.71
N VAL A 19 5.46 -10.49 5.79
CA VAL A 19 4.76 -9.45 5.01
C VAL A 19 3.83 -8.65 5.91
N SER A 20 3.06 -9.28 6.80
CA SER A 20 2.17 -8.57 7.74
C SER A 20 2.94 -7.58 8.61
N ILE A 21 4.05 -8.01 9.21
CA ILE A 21 4.92 -7.16 10.03
C ILE A 21 5.58 -6.08 9.16
N GLY A 22 6.04 -6.43 7.96
CA GLY A 22 6.63 -5.50 7.00
C GLY A 22 5.74 -4.29 6.72
N PHE A 23 4.43 -4.51 6.54
CA PHE A 23 3.45 -3.45 6.28
C PHE A 23 3.21 -2.52 7.48
N MET A 24 3.49 -2.95 8.72
CA MET A 24 3.37 -2.12 9.93
C MET A 24 4.55 -1.12 10.06
N GLU A 25 4.67 -0.15 9.14
CA GLU A 25 5.75 0.86 9.19
C GLU A 25 5.78 1.67 10.50
N ASN A 26 4.62 1.84 11.14
CA ASN A 26 4.42 2.64 12.34
C ASN A 26 4.93 2.00 13.65
N ILE A 27 5.43 0.76 13.63
CA ILE A 27 6.15 0.18 14.78
C ILE A 27 7.67 0.34 14.66
N GLU A 28 8.12 1.12 13.67
CA GLU A 28 9.50 1.57 13.49
C GLU A 28 10.57 0.45 13.54
N ALA A 29 11.53 0.54 14.47
CA ALA A 29 12.66 -0.37 14.60
C ALA A 29 12.24 -1.77 15.09
N LEU A 30 11.23 -1.85 15.97
CA LEU A 30 10.68 -3.10 16.51
C LEU A 30 10.24 -4.04 15.39
N ARG A 31 9.78 -3.47 14.27
CA ARG A 31 9.45 -4.23 13.07
C ARG A 31 10.59 -5.12 12.61
N TYR A 32 11.81 -4.59 12.58
CA TYR A 32 12.99 -5.34 12.12
C TYR A 32 13.41 -6.38 13.16
N ASP A 33 13.29 -6.06 14.45
CA ASP A 33 13.55 -7.01 15.54
C ASP A 33 12.61 -8.23 15.46
N LEU A 34 11.37 -8.04 14.96
CA LEU A 34 10.42 -9.12 14.71
C LEU A 34 10.66 -9.83 13.37
N MET A 35 10.96 -9.09 12.29
CA MET A 35 11.13 -9.68 10.95
C MET A 35 12.43 -10.47 10.79
N VAL A 36 13.55 -9.99 11.33
CA VAL A 36 14.88 -10.60 11.09
C VAL A 36 14.96 -12.03 11.62
N PRO A 37 14.48 -12.36 12.83
CA PRO A 37 14.43 -13.75 13.29
C PRO A 37 13.57 -14.64 12.40
N LEU A 38 12.41 -14.16 11.94
CA LEU A 38 11.51 -14.90 11.05
C LEU A 38 12.16 -15.15 9.68
N LEU A 39 12.90 -14.17 9.15
CA LEU A 39 13.70 -14.33 7.93
C LEU A 39 14.79 -15.38 8.12
N GLY A 40 15.51 -15.35 9.24
CA GLY A 40 16.55 -16.34 9.56
C GLY A 40 16.00 -17.77 9.61
N ILE A 41 14.90 -17.97 10.35
CA ILE A 41 14.19 -19.26 10.43
C ILE A 41 13.69 -19.68 9.04
N GLY A 42 13.08 -18.75 8.29
CA GLY A 42 12.57 -18.99 6.94
C GLY A 42 13.64 -19.47 5.98
N TRP A 43 14.83 -18.87 5.98
CA TRP A 43 15.96 -19.28 5.15
C TRP A 43 16.49 -20.66 5.52
N VAL A 44 16.64 -20.96 6.81
CA VAL A 44 17.04 -22.29 7.28
C VAL A 44 16.06 -23.36 6.79
N LEU A 45 14.76 -23.13 7.00
CA LEU A 45 13.72 -24.07 6.56
C LEU A 45 13.64 -24.20 5.03
N HIS A 46 13.81 -23.10 4.29
CA HIS A 46 13.84 -23.10 2.84
C HIS A 46 14.97 -23.98 2.30
N PHE A 47 16.18 -23.83 2.85
CA PHE A 47 17.33 -24.63 2.41
C PHE A 47 17.17 -26.12 2.72
N LEU A 48 16.56 -26.46 3.87
CA LEU A 48 16.20 -27.83 4.21
C LEU A 48 15.13 -28.44 3.28
N ASP A 49 14.15 -27.65 2.82
CA ASP A 49 13.10 -28.14 1.91
C ASP A 49 13.53 -28.22 0.43
N THR A 50 14.48 -27.38 0.01
CA THR A 50 14.79 -27.19 -1.42
C THR A 50 16.14 -27.74 -1.87
N ASN A 51 16.90 -28.41 -1.00
CA ASN A 51 18.27 -28.84 -1.29
C ASN A 51 19.11 -27.69 -1.84
N ASN A 52 19.04 -26.53 -1.18
CA ASN A 52 19.79 -25.32 -1.54
C ASN A 52 19.46 -24.68 -2.89
N LYS A 53 18.29 -24.97 -3.49
CA LYS A 53 17.85 -24.31 -4.72
C LYS A 53 17.22 -22.95 -4.42
N ILE A 54 17.61 -21.95 -5.20
CA ILE A 54 17.08 -20.58 -5.12
C ILE A 54 16.46 -20.21 -6.46
N ASP A 55 15.32 -19.52 -6.42
CA ASP A 55 14.66 -19.04 -7.64
C ASP A 55 15.53 -17.99 -8.35
N SER A 56 15.91 -18.29 -9.60
CA SER A 56 16.78 -17.44 -10.40
C SER A 56 16.10 -16.13 -10.77
N GLN A 57 14.79 -16.14 -11.03
CA GLN A 57 14.05 -14.96 -11.45
C GLN A 57 13.97 -13.93 -10.31
N SER A 58 13.58 -14.37 -9.11
CA SER A 58 13.56 -13.53 -7.91
C SER A 58 14.94 -13.00 -7.57
N THR A 59 15.99 -13.79 -7.77
CA THR A 59 17.38 -13.37 -7.52
C THR A 59 17.84 -12.29 -8.50
N LYS A 60 17.50 -12.42 -9.80
CA LYS A 60 17.76 -11.38 -10.79
C LYS A 60 17.02 -10.10 -10.46
N SER A 61 15.75 -10.18 -10.07
CA SER A 61 14.95 -9.03 -9.65
C SER A 61 15.56 -8.34 -8.43
N PHE A 62 15.98 -9.11 -7.42
CA PHE A 62 16.68 -8.60 -6.25
C PHE A 62 17.95 -7.82 -6.61
N ILE A 63 18.81 -8.37 -7.46
CA ILE A 63 20.05 -7.70 -7.89
C ILE A 63 19.74 -6.40 -8.62
N TRP A 64 18.83 -6.43 -9.61
CA TRP A 64 18.50 -5.24 -10.41
C TRP A 64 17.87 -4.12 -9.59
N ILE A 65 16.91 -4.45 -8.73
CA ILE A 65 16.26 -3.46 -7.86
C ILE A 65 17.25 -2.91 -6.84
N SER A 66 18.16 -3.75 -6.32
CA SER A 66 19.19 -3.30 -5.38
C SER A 66 20.18 -2.34 -6.03
N LEU A 67 20.63 -2.66 -7.25
CA LEU A 67 21.46 -1.77 -8.05
C LEU A 67 20.73 -0.46 -8.35
N LEU A 68 19.45 -0.50 -8.75
CA LEU A 68 18.65 0.69 -8.99
C LEU A 68 18.59 1.60 -7.75
N VAL A 69 18.33 1.04 -6.57
CA VAL A 69 18.31 1.80 -5.31
C VAL A 69 19.68 2.38 -4.98
N ALA A 70 20.76 1.62 -5.16
CA ALA A 70 22.10 2.14 -4.91
C ALA A 70 22.43 3.31 -5.85
N LEU A 71 22.07 3.20 -7.13
CA LEU A 71 22.33 4.19 -8.17
C LEU A 71 21.49 5.47 -8.01
N ILE A 72 20.21 5.35 -7.64
CA ILE A 72 19.29 6.51 -7.60
C ILE A 72 19.68 7.56 -6.54
N ALA A 73 20.46 7.16 -5.52
CA ALA A 73 20.96 8.07 -4.49
C ALA A 73 22.37 8.61 -4.78
N LEU A 74 23.11 8.07 -5.76
CA LEU A 74 24.47 8.54 -6.07
C LEU A 74 24.52 10.01 -6.51
N PRO A 75 23.60 10.54 -7.35
CA PRO A 75 23.64 11.96 -7.72
C PRO A 75 23.60 12.90 -6.51
N SER A 76 22.84 12.54 -5.45
CA SER A 76 22.82 13.29 -4.19
C SER A 76 24.17 13.25 -3.46
N VAL A 77 24.87 12.10 -3.47
CA VAL A 77 26.19 11.95 -2.83
C VAL A 77 27.24 12.81 -3.53
N PHE A 78 27.24 12.77 -4.87
CA PHE A 78 28.16 13.56 -5.69
C PHE A 78 27.74 15.04 -5.84
N LYS A 79 26.62 15.45 -5.22
CA LYS A 79 26.05 16.81 -5.31
C LYS A 79 25.86 17.28 -6.76
N ILE A 80 25.43 16.38 -7.64
CA ILE A 80 25.15 16.69 -9.04
C ILE A 80 23.86 17.50 -9.08
N TYR A 81 23.96 18.80 -9.37
CA TYR A 81 22.79 19.67 -9.47
C TYR A 81 21.71 19.06 -10.40
N PRO A 82 20.42 19.07 -10.03
CA PRO A 82 19.81 19.68 -8.83
C PRO A 82 19.77 18.79 -7.58
N HIS A 83 20.38 17.61 -7.59
CA HIS A 83 20.34 16.66 -6.49
C HIS A 83 21.14 17.15 -5.29
N MET A 84 20.55 17.03 -4.11
CA MET A 84 21.10 17.52 -2.86
C MET A 84 21.23 16.39 -1.84
N HIS A 85 22.14 16.59 -0.90
CA HIS A 85 22.23 15.84 0.35
C HIS A 85 22.20 16.87 1.49
N ASN A 86 20.99 17.28 1.86
CA ASN A 86 20.75 18.39 2.79
C ASN A 86 20.02 17.97 4.07
N LEU A 87 19.95 16.67 4.36
CA LEU A 87 19.41 16.10 5.59
C LEU A 87 20.54 15.48 6.42
N VAL A 88 20.83 16.04 7.59
CA VAL A 88 21.99 15.64 8.42
C VAL A 88 21.84 14.20 8.95
N LYS A 89 20.64 13.83 9.38
CA LYS A 89 20.37 12.49 9.95
C LYS A 89 20.07 11.42 8.89
N TYR A 90 19.88 11.81 7.62
CA TYR A 90 19.46 10.91 6.55
C TYR A 90 20.55 10.78 5.48
N THR A 91 21.48 9.87 5.75
CA THR A 91 22.67 9.63 4.93
C THR A 91 22.41 8.62 3.82
N TYR A 92 23.32 8.55 2.84
CA TYR A 92 23.33 7.49 1.82
C TYR A 92 23.27 6.09 2.43
N TYR A 93 24.07 5.84 3.46
CA TYR A 93 24.06 4.57 4.18
C TYR A 93 22.68 4.24 4.76
N SER A 94 22.05 5.21 5.46
CA SER A 94 20.73 5.02 6.03
C SER A 94 19.65 4.71 4.98
N PHE A 95 19.72 5.37 3.82
CA PHE A 95 18.80 5.13 2.71
C PHE A 95 19.02 3.76 2.09
N VAL A 96 20.26 3.43 1.69
CA VAL A 96 20.58 2.19 1.00
C VAL A 96 20.31 1.00 1.91
N VAL A 97 20.80 1.00 3.15
CA VAL A 97 20.58 -0.12 4.08
C VAL A 97 19.10 -0.29 4.40
N GLY A 98 18.38 0.80 4.68
CA GLY A 98 16.95 0.74 4.96
C GLY A 98 16.14 0.17 3.79
N MET A 99 16.47 0.56 2.55
CA MET A 99 15.83 0.00 1.36
C MET A 99 16.27 -1.44 1.09
N MET A 100 17.55 -1.79 1.29
CA MET A 100 18.06 -3.15 1.11
C MET A 100 17.36 -4.13 2.04
N VAL A 101 17.13 -3.79 3.31
CA VAL A 101 16.39 -4.67 4.24
C VAL A 101 14.97 -4.93 3.73
N LYS A 102 14.28 -3.90 3.23
CA LYS A 102 12.92 -4.03 2.68
C LYS A 102 12.89 -4.88 1.41
N ILE A 103 13.84 -4.64 0.49
CA ILE A 103 13.97 -5.40 -0.76
C ILE A 103 14.35 -6.86 -0.47
N PHE A 104 15.27 -7.10 0.47
CA PHE A 104 15.66 -8.45 0.90
C PHE A 104 14.50 -9.19 1.56
N SER A 105 13.69 -8.50 2.37
CA SER A 105 12.50 -9.07 2.99
C SER A 105 11.47 -9.49 1.93
N ALA A 106 11.20 -8.63 0.95
CA ALA A 106 10.34 -8.97 -0.19
C ALA A 106 10.93 -10.15 -0.99
N TYR A 107 12.19 -10.08 -1.39
CA TYR A 107 12.89 -11.16 -2.10
C TYR A 107 12.80 -12.51 -1.37
N SER A 108 13.05 -12.52 -0.06
CA SER A 108 12.99 -13.74 0.75
C SER A 108 11.62 -14.40 0.66
N THR A 109 10.54 -13.63 0.76
CA THR A 109 9.17 -14.18 0.65
C THR A 109 8.90 -14.81 -0.72
N PHE A 110 9.43 -14.24 -1.80
CA PHE A 110 9.30 -14.80 -3.14
C PHE A 110 10.10 -16.09 -3.32
N VAL A 111 11.32 -16.14 -2.77
CA VAL A 111 12.15 -17.35 -2.77
C VAL A 111 11.51 -18.47 -1.96
N PHE A 112 11.01 -18.15 -0.77
CA PHE A 112 10.31 -19.07 0.14
C PHE A 112 9.08 -19.69 -0.52
N LEU A 113 8.36 -18.90 -1.31
CA LEU A 113 7.20 -19.37 -2.08
C LEU A 113 7.58 -19.93 -3.46
N LYS A 114 8.87 -20.02 -3.79
CA LYS A 114 9.40 -20.56 -5.06
C LYS A 114 8.83 -19.86 -6.30
N GLY A 115 8.46 -18.59 -6.19
CA GLY A 115 7.80 -17.84 -7.27
C GLY A 115 6.39 -18.36 -7.63
N ASP A 116 5.77 -19.20 -6.80
CA ASP A 116 4.43 -19.74 -7.02
C ASP A 116 3.38 -18.61 -6.85
N ILE A 117 2.80 -18.20 -7.98
CA ILE A 117 1.82 -17.11 -8.07
C ILE A 117 0.59 -17.41 -7.20
N ASN A 118 0.12 -18.66 -7.16
CA ASN A 118 -1.06 -19.05 -6.39
C ASN A 118 -0.80 -18.96 -4.89
N LYS A 119 0.38 -19.42 -4.44
CA LYS A 119 0.79 -19.24 -3.03
C LYS A 119 0.98 -17.77 -2.69
N LEU A 120 1.55 -16.97 -3.59
CA LEU A 120 1.74 -15.55 -3.37
C LEU A 120 0.40 -14.81 -3.26
N GLU A 121 -0.56 -15.12 -4.14
CA GLU A 121 -1.92 -14.58 -4.07
C GLU A 121 -2.58 -14.96 -2.73
N LYS A 122 -2.50 -16.23 -2.34
CA LYS A 122 -3.05 -16.73 -1.08
C LYS A 122 -2.41 -16.05 0.13
N MET A 123 -1.09 -15.82 0.11
CA MET A 123 -0.38 -15.09 1.16
C MET A 123 -0.89 -13.65 1.26
N VAL A 124 -0.99 -12.92 0.14
CA VAL A 124 -1.53 -11.54 0.12
C VAL A 124 -2.97 -11.51 0.65
N LYS A 125 -3.82 -12.49 0.28
CA LYS A 125 -5.17 -12.63 0.82
C LYS A 125 -5.19 -12.75 2.34
N TYR A 126 -4.32 -13.58 2.93
CA TYR A 126 -4.23 -13.70 4.40
C TYR A 126 -3.74 -12.41 5.06
N VAL A 127 -2.80 -11.68 4.45
CA VAL A 127 -2.34 -10.38 4.97
C VAL A 127 -3.49 -9.38 4.95
N ILE A 128 -4.30 -9.34 3.90
CA ILE A 128 -5.51 -8.51 3.84
C ILE A 128 -6.47 -8.91 4.96
N ILE A 129 -6.81 -10.21 5.07
CA ILE A 129 -7.73 -10.72 6.10
C ILE A 129 -7.27 -10.31 7.50
N PHE A 130 -5.98 -10.49 7.80
CA PHE A 130 -5.41 -10.12 9.10
C PHE A 130 -5.61 -8.63 9.42
N ASN A 131 -5.38 -7.73 8.46
CA ASN A 131 -5.60 -6.29 8.64
C ASN A 131 -7.09 -5.95 8.77
N LEU A 132 -7.95 -6.57 7.96
CA LEU A 132 -9.40 -6.36 8.02
C LEU A 132 -9.99 -6.86 9.34
N SER A 133 -9.54 -8.01 9.84
CA SER A 133 -10.01 -8.57 11.11
C SER A 133 -9.81 -7.59 12.27
N MET A 134 -8.63 -6.97 12.37
CA MET A 134 -8.38 -5.97 13.41
C MET A 134 -9.21 -4.69 13.21
N PHE A 135 -9.34 -4.22 11.97
CA PHE A 135 -10.17 -3.06 11.64
C PHE A 135 -11.63 -3.27 12.04
N PHE A 136 -12.23 -4.39 11.63
CA PHE A 136 -13.63 -4.69 11.96
C PHE A 136 -13.82 -4.98 13.45
N LEU A 137 -12.84 -5.58 14.13
CA LEU A 137 -12.87 -5.73 15.58
C LEU A 137 -12.93 -4.36 16.27
N GLN A 138 -12.09 -3.41 15.86
CA GLN A 138 -12.17 -2.03 16.38
C GLN A 138 -13.52 -1.41 16.10
N PHE A 139 -14.01 -1.52 14.86
CA PHE A 139 -15.28 -0.94 14.44
C PHE A 139 -16.46 -1.48 15.26
N ILE A 140 -16.56 -2.80 15.38
CA ILE A 140 -17.65 -3.47 16.10
C ILE A 140 -17.62 -3.16 17.59
N VAL A 141 -16.43 -2.94 18.19
CA VAL A 141 -16.33 -2.65 19.62
C VAL A 141 -16.58 -1.16 19.91
N VAL A 142 -16.00 -0.24 19.14
CA VAL A 142 -16.02 1.18 19.47
C VAL A 142 -17.38 1.83 19.28
N PHE A 143 -18.14 1.45 18.24
CA PHE A 143 -19.42 2.10 17.96
C PHE A 143 -20.52 1.77 18.99
N PRO A 144 -20.65 0.53 19.49
CA PRO A 144 -21.60 0.21 20.56
C PRO A 144 -21.14 0.63 21.97
N THR A 145 -19.84 0.61 22.25
CA THR A 145 -19.32 0.77 23.63
C THR A 145 -18.61 2.08 23.91
N GLY A 146 -18.18 2.81 22.87
CA GLY A 146 -17.26 3.94 22.97
C GLY A 146 -15.81 3.54 23.30
N TYR A 147 -15.53 2.26 23.55
CA TYR A 147 -14.19 1.78 23.87
C TYR A 147 -13.39 1.47 22.60
N TYR A 148 -12.26 2.14 22.43
CA TYR A 148 -11.39 1.93 21.28
C TYR A 148 -10.24 0.96 21.61
N ILE A 149 -10.15 -0.14 20.86
CA ILE A 149 -9.03 -1.09 20.96
C ILE A 149 -7.87 -0.53 20.16
N ASP A 150 -6.81 -0.09 20.84
CA ASP A 150 -5.62 0.46 20.20
C ASP A 150 -4.44 -0.53 20.27
N PRO A 151 -4.29 -1.44 19.29
CA PRO A 151 -3.18 -2.37 19.25
C PRO A 151 -1.85 -1.64 19.03
N LEU A 152 -1.87 -0.48 18.36
CA LEU A 152 -0.66 0.31 18.16
C LEU A 152 -0.15 0.85 19.49
N ARG A 153 -1.01 1.48 20.29
CA ARG A 153 -0.66 1.96 21.63
C ARG A 153 -0.13 0.85 22.53
N ALA A 154 -0.69 -0.36 22.43
CA ALA A 154 -0.20 -1.50 23.20
C ALA A 154 1.23 -1.94 22.80
N ILE A 155 1.60 -1.77 21.52
CA ILE A 155 2.90 -2.19 20.98
C ILE A 155 3.95 -1.08 21.12
N THR A 156 3.62 0.16 20.78
CA THR A 156 4.57 1.29 20.69
C THR A 156 4.45 2.29 21.84
N GLY A 157 3.35 2.25 22.60
CA GLY A 157 3.01 3.28 23.57
C GLY A 157 2.35 4.53 22.97
N GLU A 158 2.37 4.68 21.65
CA GLU A 158 1.80 5.86 20.96
C GLU A 158 0.35 5.63 20.55
N PRO A 159 -0.58 6.54 20.89
CA PRO A 159 -1.98 6.40 20.52
C PRO A 159 -2.20 6.62 19.03
N SER A 160 -3.07 5.80 18.44
CA SER A 160 -3.59 6.01 17.10
C SER A 160 -4.46 7.28 17.02
N ARG A 161 -4.54 7.88 15.83
CA ARG A 161 -5.36 9.08 15.55
C ARG A 161 -6.80 8.70 15.22
N TYR A 162 -7.42 7.90 16.08
CA TYR A 162 -8.78 7.38 15.90
C TYR A 162 -9.87 8.43 16.17
N GLY A 163 -9.55 9.48 16.92
CA GLY A 163 -10.45 10.61 17.18
C GLY A 163 -10.64 11.48 15.93
N GLY A 164 -11.87 11.59 15.45
CA GLY A 164 -12.21 12.41 14.28
C GLY A 164 -12.61 13.85 14.59
N GLY A 165 -13.08 14.15 15.80
CA GLY A 165 -13.74 15.43 16.11
C GLY A 165 -14.99 15.69 15.26
N MET A 166 -15.50 14.67 14.58
CA MET A 166 -16.66 14.73 13.70
C MET A 166 -17.85 14.10 14.42
N VAL A 167 -19.01 14.74 14.32
CA VAL A 167 -20.27 14.21 14.84
C VAL A 167 -21.24 14.10 13.66
N ILE A 168 -21.79 12.91 13.44
CA ILE A 168 -22.82 12.71 12.42
C ILE A 168 -24.17 12.61 13.15
N PRO A 169 -25.21 13.38 12.77
CA PRO A 169 -26.47 13.49 13.53
C PRO A 169 -27.17 12.17 13.90
N VAL A 170 -26.93 11.09 13.14
CA VAL A 170 -27.54 9.76 13.36
C VAL A 170 -26.59 8.77 14.06
N ILE A 171 -25.28 8.97 13.95
CA ILE A 171 -24.25 8.04 14.45
C ILE A 171 -23.66 8.53 15.78
N GLY A 172 -23.68 9.85 16.01
CA GLY A 172 -22.97 10.49 17.11
C GLY A 172 -21.50 10.72 16.78
N GLN A 173 -20.64 10.61 17.80
CA GLN A 173 -19.19 10.79 17.66
C GLN A 173 -18.61 9.75 16.69
N VAL A 174 -17.93 10.22 15.64
CA VAL A 174 -17.32 9.34 14.65
C VAL A 174 -15.93 8.91 15.11
N TYR A 175 -15.79 7.61 15.33
CA TYR A 175 -14.51 6.95 15.55
C TYR A 175 -13.94 6.45 14.22
N ARG A 176 -12.66 6.72 13.99
CA ARG A 176 -11.98 6.40 12.74
C ARG A 176 -11.03 5.23 12.98
N CYS A 177 -11.53 4.02 12.73
CA CYS A 177 -10.74 2.81 12.95
C CYS A 177 -9.49 2.79 12.06
N THR A 178 -8.38 2.23 12.58
CA THR A 178 -7.08 2.28 11.92
C THR A 178 -6.41 0.91 11.80
N GLY A 179 -7.03 -0.16 12.30
CA GLY A 179 -6.40 -1.48 12.40
C GLY A 179 -5.10 -1.40 13.21
N PHE A 180 -4.00 -1.80 12.59
CA PHE A 180 -2.65 -1.75 13.19
C PHE A 180 -1.89 -0.46 12.92
N TYR A 181 -2.51 0.56 12.31
CA TYR A 181 -1.83 1.75 11.82
C TYR A 181 -2.11 2.99 12.67
N GLU A 182 -1.24 3.99 12.57
CA GLU A 182 -1.35 5.26 13.28
C GLU A 182 -2.57 6.07 12.82
N GLU A 183 -2.83 6.12 11.51
CA GLU A 183 -3.87 6.95 10.93
C GLU A 183 -4.83 6.17 10.03
N PRO A 184 -6.11 6.59 9.94
CA PRO A 184 -7.07 5.97 9.03
C PRO A 184 -6.67 6.06 7.55
N SER A 185 -6.04 7.18 7.13
CA SER A 185 -5.54 7.32 5.76
C SER A 185 -4.31 6.44 5.47
N THR A 186 -3.51 6.14 6.49
CA THR A 186 -2.38 5.21 6.40
C THR A 186 -2.89 3.78 6.24
N TYR A 187 -3.85 3.36 7.07
CA TYR A 187 -4.56 2.09 6.91
C TYR A 187 -5.11 1.92 5.48
N ALA A 188 -5.88 2.90 5.02
CA ALA A 188 -6.48 2.86 3.68
C ALA A 188 -5.41 2.71 2.59
N GLY A 189 -4.31 3.47 2.68
CA GLY A 189 -3.20 3.36 1.73
C GLY A 189 -2.61 1.94 1.68
N PHE A 190 -2.35 1.33 2.84
CA PHE A 190 -1.79 -0.02 2.88
C PHE A 190 -2.76 -1.08 2.34
N ILE A 191 -4.06 -0.98 2.66
CA ILE A 191 -5.08 -1.88 2.07
C ILE A 191 -5.15 -1.71 0.55
N VAL A 192 -5.07 -0.49 0.02
CA VAL A 192 -5.02 -0.24 -1.43
C VAL A 192 -3.82 -0.95 -2.08
N VAL A 193 -2.63 -0.88 -1.48
CA VAL A 193 -1.43 -1.54 -2.01
C VAL A 193 -1.54 -3.07 -1.94
N LEU A 194 -2.14 -3.62 -0.89
CA LEU A 194 -2.43 -5.05 -0.80
C LEU A 194 -3.45 -5.49 -1.85
N LEU A 195 -4.50 -4.69 -2.08
CA LEU A 195 -5.47 -4.94 -3.15
C LEU A 195 -4.82 -4.89 -4.53
N ALA A 196 -3.93 -3.92 -4.78
CA ALA A 196 -3.15 -3.84 -6.00
C ALA A 196 -2.29 -5.08 -6.21
N SER A 197 -1.65 -5.56 -5.14
CA SER A 197 -0.84 -6.78 -5.17
C SER A 197 -1.69 -8.02 -5.49
N LYS A 198 -2.86 -8.14 -4.85
CA LYS A 198 -3.81 -9.23 -5.10
C LYS A 198 -4.30 -9.22 -6.54
N LEU A 199 -4.76 -8.07 -7.02
CA LEU A 199 -5.37 -7.93 -8.35
C LEU A 199 -4.34 -7.97 -9.49
N TYR A 200 -3.07 -7.68 -9.20
CA TYR A 200 -1.97 -7.94 -10.12
C TYR A 200 -1.70 -9.44 -10.33
N LEU A 201 -1.83 -10.23 -9.26
CA LEU A 201 -1.66 -11.68 -9.28
C LEU A 201 -2.89 -12.41 -9.81
N ASN A 202 -4.08 -11.94 -9.45
CA ASN A 202 -5.34 -12.50 -9.87
C ASN A 202 -6.39 -11.37 -9.98
N PRO A 203 -6.77 -10.97 -11.22
CA PRO A 203 -7.64 -9.83 -11.46
C PRO A 203 -9.10 -10.06 -11.01
N LYS A 204 -9.47 -11.26 -10.57
CA LYS A 204 -10.83 -11.60 -10.11
C LYS A 204 -11.24 -10.72 -8.92
N VAL A 205 -12.43 -10.13 -8.99
CA VAL A 205 -13.01 -9.34 -7.91
C VAL A 205 -13.83 -10.26 -7.02
N ASP A 206 -13.24 -10.74 -5.93
CA ASP A 206 -13.89 -11.61 -4.96
C ASP A 206 -14.47 -10.82 -3.77
N LYS A 207 -15.18 -11.51 -2.87
CA LYS A 207 -15.77 -10.91 -1.67
C LYS A 207 -14.74 -10.17 -0.82
N LEU A 208 -13.50 -10.65 -0.77
CA LEU A 208 -12.43 -10.03 0.00
C LEU A 208 -12.08 -8.64 -0.55
N VAL A 209 -12.01 -8.49 -1.87
CA VAL A 209 -11.77 -7.19 -2.52
C VAL A 209 -12.88 -6.19 -2.18
N ILE A 210 -14.14 -6.62 -2.20
CA ILE A 210 -15.29 -5.76 -1.88
C ILE A 210 -15.26 -5.35 -0.40
N ILE A 211 -15.06 -6.30 0.51
CA ILE A 211 -14.98 -6.02 1.95
C ILE A 211 -13.81 -5.07 2.26
N ALA A 212 -12.67 -5.22 1.59
CA ALA A 212 -11.55 -4.32 1.73
C ALA A 212 -11.88 -2.89 1.27
N ALA A 213 -12.53 -2.73 0.11
CA ALA A 213 -12.99 -1.43 -0.37
C ALA A 213 -13.99 -0.76 0.58
N ILE A 214 -14.91 -1.54 1.16
CA ILE A 214 -15.84 -1.08 2.20
C ILE A 214 -15.06 -0.60 3.44
N SER A 215 -14.08 -1.37 3.91
CA SER A 215 -13.26 -0.98 5.07
C SER A 215 -12.49 0.33 4.85
N ILE A 216 -12.02 0.57 3.61
CA ILE A 216 -11.35 1.81 3.22
C ILE A 216 -12.31 3.00 3.41
N ILE A 217 -13.56 2.89 2.96
CA ILE A 217 -14.58 3.94 3.13
C ILE A 217 -14.93 4.12 4.61
N MET A 218 -15.13 3.01 5.33
CA MET A 218 -15.46 3.01 6.77
C MET A 218 -14.33 3.53 7.67
N SER A 219 -13.13 3.74 7.14
CA SER A 219 -12.05 4.42 7.86
C SER A 219 -12.35 5.91 8.10
N PHE A 220 -13.36 6.47 7.41
CA PHE A 220 -13.77 7.87 7.52
C PHE A 220 -12.60 8.87 7.36
N SER A 221 -11.62 8.53 6.52
CA SER A 221 -10.68 9.52 5.99
C SER A 221 -11.25 10.08 4.69
N VAL A 222 -11.30 11.41 4.55
CA VAL A 222 -11.80 12.08 3.33
C VAL A 222 -11.12 11.54 2.08
N ALA A 223 -9.79 11.40 2.11
CA ALA A 223 -9.02 10.86 1.01
C ALA A 223 -9.31 9.37 0.77
N ALA A 224 -9.44 8.58 1.85
CA ALA A 224 -9.77 7.16 1.76
C ALA A 224 -11.16 6.91 1.17
N ILE A 225 -12.15 7.73 1.52
CA ILE A 225 -13.50 7.67 0.95
C ILE A 225 -13.42 7.86 -0.55
N ALA A 226 -12.68 8.87 -1.04
CA ALA A 226 -12.49 9.07 -2.48
C ALA A 226 -11.87 7.84 -3.16
N TYR A 227 -10.82 7.24 -2.56
CA TYR A 227 -10.19 6.03 -3.09
C TYR A 227 -11.14 4.84 -3.16
N GLY A 228 -11.87 4.60 -2.06
CA GLY A 228 -12.84 3.50 -1.97
C GLY A 228 -13.97 3.66 -2.97
N LEU A 229 -14.43 4.89 -3.23
CA LEU A 229 -15.45 5.16 -4.23
C LEU A 229 -14.97 5.00 -5.66
N ILE A 230 -13.71 5.35 -5.96
CA ILE A 230 -13.12 5.05 -7.28
C ILE A 230 -13.10 3.54 -7.52
N ILE A 231 -12.69 2.75 -6.50
CA ILE A 231 -12.61 1.30 -6.57
C ILE A 231 -14.02 0.68 -6.73
N ILE A 232 -14.97 1.04 -5.87
CA ILE A 232 -16.35 0.53 -5.95
C ILE A 232 -17.03 0.99 -7.24
N GLY A 233 -16.86 2.25 -7.62
CA GLY A 233 -17.41 2.81 -8.86
C GLY A 233 -16.97 2.03 -10.10
N TYR A 234 -15.69 1.64 -10.17
CA TYR A 234 -15.22 0.76 -11.25
C TYR A 234 -15.95 -0.59 -11.26
N PHE A 235 -16.14 -1.23 -10.11
CA PHE A 235 -16.86 -2.51 -10.04
C PHE A 235 -18.32 -2.39 -10.48
N LEU A 236 -18.98 -1.29 -10.12
CA LEU A 236 -20.34 -1.01 -10.57
C LEU A 236 -20.42 -0.81 -12.08
N LEU A 237 -19.44 -0.16 -12.69
CA LEU A 237 -19.40 -0.01 -14.14
C LEU A 237 -19.22 -1.37 -14.83
N ARG A 238 -18.40 -2.28 -14.28
CA ARG A 238 -18.08 -3.59 -14.87
C ARG A 238 -19.09 -4.72 -14.63
N SER A 239 -19.89 -4.66 -13.57
CA SER A 239 -20.88 -5.72 -13.26
C SER A 239 -21.82 -5.98 -14.46
N LYS A 240 -22.24 -7.21 -14.77
CA LYS A 240 -23.28 -7.43 -15.78
C LYS A 240 -24.62 -6.91 -15.22
N GLY A 241 -25.41 -6.22 -16.03
CA GLY A 241 -26.54 -5.37 -15.61
C GLY A 241 -27.38 -5.96 -14.48
N SER A 242 -27.34 -5.32 -13.31
CA SER A 242 -28.08 -5.70 -12.12
C SER A 242 -28.84 -4.48 -11.60
N TYR A 243 -30.02 -4.72 -11.03
CA TYR A 243 -30.83 -3.74 -10.29
C TYR A 243 -29.99 -2.95 -9.27
N LEU A 244 -28.94 -3.56 -8.73
CA LEU A 244 -27.97 -2.94 -7.81
C LEU A 244 -27.22 -1.75 -8.43
N LYS A 245 -26.91 -1.79 -9.74
CA LYS A 245 -26.31 -0.64 -10.44
C LYS A 245 -27.26 0.54 -10.47
N TYR A 246 -28.54 0.27 -10.75
CA TYR A 246 -29.56 1.30 -10.82
C TYR A 246 -29.81 1.92 -9.44
N ILE A 247 -29.89 1.09 -8.40
CA ILE A 247 -29.95 1.56 -7.00
C ILE A 247 -28.74 2.42 -6.67
N LEU A 248 -27.52 1.98 -6.98
CA LEU A 248 -26.31 2.74 -6.62
C LEU A 248 -26.15 4.01 -7.45
N PHE A 249 -26.61 4.02 -8.70
CA PHE A 249 -26.69 5.24 -9.50
C PHE A 249 -27.69 6.23 -8.88
N LEU A 250 -28.89 5.76 -8.50
CA LEU A 250 -29.90 6.58 -7.82
C LEU A 250 -29.42 7.09 -6.45
N LEU A 251 -28.65 6.28 -5.72
CA LEU A 251 -28.07 6.65 -4.43
C LEU A 251 -26.78 7.47 -4.58
N SER A 252 -26.19 7.57 -5.77
CA SER A 252 -24.92 8.25 -5.97
C SER A 252 -24.94 9.74 -5.58
N PRO A 253 -26.02 10.53 -5.84
CA PRO A 253 -26.08 11.91 -5.36
C PRO A 253 -26.13 12.00 -3.84
N LEU A 254 -26.83 11.08 -3.18
CA LEU A 254 -26.88 11.00 -1.71
C LEU A 254 -25.51 10.63 -1.14
N LEU A 255 -24.82 9.68 -1.77
CA LEU A 255 -23.50 9.26 -1.36
C LEU A 255 -22.49 10.41 -1.55
N VAL A 256 -22.53 11.12 -2.67
CA VAL A 256 -21.71 12.32 -2.92
C VAL A 256 -22.03 13.40 -1.90
N ALA A 257 -23.30 13.67 -1.61
CA ALA A 257 -23.70 14.61 -0.58
C ALA A 257 -23.19 14.21 0.81
N ALA A 258 -23.21 12.92 1.15
CA ALA A 258 -22.67 12.41 2.40
C ALA A 258 -21.14 12.58 2.47
N VAL A 259 -20.40 12.32 1.37
CA VAL A 259 -18.96 12.58 1.30
C VAL A 259 -18.66 14.06 1.46
N ILE A 260 -19.39 14.94 0.77
CA ILE A 260 -19.24 16.39 0.86
C ILE A 260 -19.54 16.84 2.30
N GLY A 261 -20.60 16.33 2.93
CA GLY A 261 -20.94 16.62 4.32
C GLY A 261 -19.83 16.21 5.28
N ILE A 262 -19.31 14.99 5.16
CA ILE A 262 -18.17 14.51 5.97
C ILE A 262 -16.92 15.37 5.72
N ALA A 263 -16.64 15.73 4.48
CA ALA A 263 -15.51 16.59 4.14
C ALA A 263 -15.66 17.99 4.74
N PHE A 264 -16.86 18.57 4.69
CA PHE A 264 -17.17 19.88 5.25
C PHE A 264 -17.05 19.88 6.77
N GLU A 265 -17.67 18.92 7.45
CA GLU A 265 -17.51 18.71 8.91
C GLU A 265 -16.05 18.51 9.32
N ARG A 266 -15.26 17.85 8.47
CA ARG A 266 -13.83 17.71 8.72
C ARG A 266 -13.09 19.03 8.58
N LEU A 267 -13.41 19.84 7.58
CA LEU A 267 -12.78 21.15 7.38
C LEU A 267 -13.11 22.11 8.52
N THR A 268 -14.38 22.14 8.95
CA THR A 268 -14.83 22.99 10.06
C THR A 268 -14.22 22.54 11.39
N SER A 269 -14.20 21.24 11.70
CA SER A 269 -13.61 20.72 12.94
C SER A 269 -12.10 20.93 13.07
N GLN A 270 -11.38 21.10 11.95
CA GLN A 270 -9.95 21.42 11.96
C GLN A 270 -9.66 22.93 11.88
N GLY A 271 -10.69 23.79 11.83
CA GLY A 271 -10.53 25.24 11.74
C GLY A 271 -9.83 25.72 10.46
N GLY A 272 -9.98 25.02 9.33
CA GLY A 272 -9.40 25.40 8.03
C GLY A 272 -7.90 25.08 7.85
N ASN A 273 -7.12 25.08 8.93
CA ASN A 273 -5.65 24.96 8.90
C ASN A 273 -5.10 23.74 8.12
N ALA A 274 -5.83 22.62 8.05
CA ALA A 274 -5.34 21.39 7.43
C ALA A 274 -5.25 21.45 5.90
N GLN A 275 -6.10 22.25 5.24
CA GLN A 275 -6.02 22.47 3.80
C GLN A 275 -4.91 23.48 3.49
N ASP A 276 -4.81 24.54 4.30
CA ASP A 276 -3.79 25.58 4.13
C ASP A 276 -2.37 25.01 4.20
N ILE A 277 -2.08 24.10 5.15
CA ILE A 277 -0.76 23.45 5.23
C ILE A 277 -0.43 22.58 4.02
N ARG A 278 -1.45 22.01 3.35
CA ARG A 278 -1.27 21.20 2.13
C ARG A 278 -1.04 22.08 0.91
N ASP A 279 -1.75 23.19 0.83
CA ASP A 279 -1.59 24.18 -0.24
C ASP A 279 -0.24 24.89 -0.12
N ASN A 280 0.22 25.18 1.11
CA ASN A 280 1.56 25.70 1.36
C ASN A 280 2.66 24.71 0.95
N LEU A 281 2.46 23.40 1.17
CA LEU A 281 3.38 22.38 0.68
C LEU A 281 3.45 22.40 -0.86
N ASN A 282 2.30 22.42 -1.54
CA ASN A 282 2.27 22.50 -3.01
C ASN A 282 2.96 23.77 -3.51
N ALA A 283 2.63 24.93 -2.92
CA ALA A 283 3.25 26.20 -3.27
C ALA A 283 4.77 26.15 -3.10
N MET A 284 5.27 25.57 -2.00
CA MET A 284 6.71 25.42 -1.77
C MET A 284 7.39 24.49 -2.79
N VAL A 285 6.74 23.38 -3.16
CA VAL A 285 7.26 22.45 -4.18
C VAL A 285 7.31 23.13 -5.53
N PHE A 286 6.22 23.76 -5.98
CA PHE A 286 6.12 24.33 -7.33
C PHE A 286 6.78 25.70 -7.48
N ALA A 287 7.17 26.35 -6.39
CA ALA A 287 8.01 27.55 -6.41
C ALA A 287 9.50 27.25 -6.65
N GLN A 288 9.91 25.97 -6.69
CA GLN A 288 11.29 25.60 -6.97
C GLN A 288 11.70 25.93 -8.42
N GLN A 289 13.01 26.08 -8.65
CA GLN A 289 13.56 26.30 -9.98
C GLN A 289 13.23 25.13 -10.91
N LEU A 290 13.00 25.43 -12.20
CA LEU A 290 12.61 24.44 -13.20
C LEU A 290 13.49 23.17 -13.25
N PRO A 291 14.84 23.24 -13.15
CA PRO A 291 15.66 22.02 -13.11
C PRO A 291 15.32 21.11 -11.93
N ILE A 292 15.05 21.70 -10.75
CA ILE A 292 14.66 20.96 -9.55
C ILE A 292 13.26 20.34 -9.73
N LEU A 293 12.33 21.02 -10.39
CA LEU A 293 11.02 20.44 -10.71
C LEU A 293 11.13 19.25 -11.69
N ILE A 294 12.03 19.34 -12.67
CA ILE A 294 12.21 18.29 -13.68
C ILE A 294 12.89 17.05 -13.10
N PHE A 295 13.99 17.22 -12.35
CA PHE A 295 14.85 16.12 -11.87
C PHE A 295 14.74 15.82 -10.37
N GLY A 296 14.06 16.67 -9.60
CA GLY A 296 13.88 16.53 -8.16
C GLY A 296 15.05 17.03 -7.33
N ASN A 297 14.87 17.00 -6.01
CA ASN A 297 15.92 17.34 -5.03
C ASN A 297 16.88 16.17 -4.76
N GLY A 298 16.61 14.98 -5.32
CA GLY A 298 17.34 13.74 -5.13
C GLY A 298 16.86 12.90 -3.94
N ALA A 299 17.26 11.62 -3.92
CA ALA A 299 16.82 10.65 -2.90
C ALA A 299 17.12 11.13 -1.46
N LEU A 300 18.28 11.76 -1.27
CA LEU A 300 18.77 12.24 0.03
C LEU A 300 18.45 13.73 0.29
N GLY A 301 17.73 14.38 -0.64
CA GLY A 301 17.43 15.80 -0.59
C GLY A 301 15.94 16.07 -0.39
N ILE A 302 15.63 17.24 0.15
CA ILE A 302 14.30 17.87 0.11
C ILE A 302 14.46 19.35 -0.24
N MET A 303 13.35 20.09 -0.35
CA MET A 303 13.38 21.53 -0.59
C MET A 303 14.29 22.24 0.45
N PRO A 304 15.22 23.13 0.05
CA PRO A 304 16.18 23.76 0.96
C PRO A 304 15.53 24.46 2.18
N ALA A 305 14.41 25.17 1.97
CA ALA A 305 13.66 25.82 3.04
C ALA A 305 13.16 24.81 4.09
N ALA A 306 12.66 23.65 3.65
CA ALA A 306 12.22 22.56 4.52
C ALA A 306 13.39 21.86 5.22
N ALA A 307 14.53 21.73 4.55
CA ALA A 307 15.73 21.06 5.08
C ALA A 307 16.27 21.74 6.34
N GLY A 308 16.31 23.07 6.37
CA GLY A 308 16.79 23.83 7.55
C GLY A 308 15.97 23.53 8.82
N VAL A 309 14.64 23.49 8.70
CA VAL A 309 13.75 23.20 9.82
C VAL A 309 13.78 21.72 10.19
N MET A 310 13.84 20.83 9.21
CA MET A 310 13.95 19.39 9.44
C MET A 310 15.23 19.04 10.22
N ASN A 311 16.36 19.65 9.87
CA ASN A 311 17.65 19.40 10.54
C ASN A 311 17.71 19.94 11.97
N SER A 312 17.05 21.08 12.23
CA SER A 312 17.08 21.75 13.53
C SER A 312 16.02 21.23 14.50
N THR A 313 14.82 20.91 14.01
CA THR A 313 13.66 20.60 14.87
C THR A 313 13.06 19.21 14.62
N GLY A 314 13.37 18.56 13.50
CA GLY A 314 12.72 17.32 13.08
C GLY A 314 11.25 17.47 12.68
N ALA A 315 10.71 18.70 12.69
CA ALA A 315 9.28 18.96 12.66
C ALA A 315 8.93 19.93 11.52
N ILE A 316 8.75 19.39 10.31
CA ILE A 316 8.46 20.18 9.10
C ILE A 316 7.17 21.00 9.24
N TYR A 317 6.19 20.54 10.03
CA TYR A 317 4.95 21.27 10.30
C TYR A 317 5.16 22.68 10.89
N ARG A 318 6.32 22.95 11.50
CA ARG A 318 6.68 24.29 12.00
C ARG A 318 6.82 25.34 10.89
N LEU A 319 6.99 24.92 9.65
CA LEU A 319 6.94 25.80 8.48
C LEU A 319 5.51 26.09 7.99
N GLY A 320 4.49 25.58 8.67
CA GLY A 320 3.11 25.66 8.19
C GLY A 320 2.89 24.86 6.91
N ILE A 321 3.67 23.79 6.70
CA ILE A 321 3.50 22.87 5.56
C ILE A 321 3.18 21.46 6.06
N ALA A 322 2.40 20.72 5.29
CA ALA A 322 2.07 19.34 5.59
C ALA A 322 3.30 18.42 5.49
N SER A 323 3.19 17.19 6.00
CA SER A 323 4.18 16.14 5.76
C SER A 323 4.39 15.93 4.25
N LEU A 324 5.60 15.57 3.83
CA LEU A 324 5.99 15.54 2.41
C LEU A 324 5.16 14.58 1.54
N ASN A 325 4.53 13.59 2.15
CA ASN A 325 3.66 12.60 1.52
C ASN A 325 2.16 12.88 1.76
N ASP A 326 1.77 13.96 2.44
CA ASP A 326 0.38 14.19 2.83
C ASP A 326 -0.56 14.47 1.63
N ASN A 327 0.00 15.01 0.54
CA ASN A 327 -0.71 15.29 -0.72
C ASN A 327 -0.69 14.13 -1.72
N GLY A 328 -0.10 13.01 -1.33
CA GLY A 328 -0.01 11.80 -2.15
C GLY A 328 1.42 11.44 -2.55
N MET A 329 1.61 10.17 -2.87
CA MET A 329 2.89 9.61 -3.32
C MET A 329 3.40 10.29 -4.61
N TRP A 330 2.51 10.72 -5.50
CA TRP A 330 2.88 11.45 -6.72
C TRP A 330 3.69 12.72 -6.42
N LEU A 331 3.28 13.53 -5.43
CA LEU A 331 4.00 14.74 -5.04
C LEU A 331 5.32 14.37 -4.37
N PHE A 332 5.33 13.30 -3.57
CA PHE A 332 6.55 12.80 -2.95
C PHE A 332 7.59 12.35 -4.00
N PHE A 333 7.15 11.74 -5.11
CA PHE A 333 8.00 11.46 -6.27
C PHE A 333 8.55 12.74 -6.91
N ILE A 334 7.72 13.78 -7.10
CA ILE A 334 8.18 15.07 -7.64
C ILE A 334 9.25 15.70 -6.73
N ILE A 335 9.01 15.71 -5.41
CA ILE A 335 9.98 16.26 -4.44
C ILE A 335 11.34 15.56 -4.58
N LYS A 336 11.36 14.23 -4.72
CA LYS A 336 12.59 13.43 -4.71
C LYS A 336 13.25 13.26 -6.08
N PHE A 337 12.47 13.07 -7.14
CA PHE A 337 12.96 12.69 -8.47
C PHE A 337 12.37 13.52 -9.60
N GLY A 338 11.57 14.54 -9.27
CA GLY A 338 10.95 15.46 -10.23
C GLY A 338 9.89 14.80 -11.09
N TYR A 339 9.40 15.57 -12.06
CA TYR A 339 8.46 15.07 -13.06
C TYR A 339 9.03 13.91 -13.87
N VAL A 340 10.33 13.90 -14.14
CA VAL A 340 10.99 12.81 -14.88
C VAL A 340 10.93 11.51 -14.10
N GLY A 341 11.26 11.53 -12.80
CA GLY A 341 11.17 10.34 -11.97
C GLY A 341 9.74 9.81 -11.86
N LEU A 342 8.76 10.70 -11.65
CA LEU A 342 7.34 10.33 -11.63
C LEU A 342 6.89 9.72 -12.98
N ALA A 343 7.29 10.32 -14.10
CA ALA A 343 6.96 9.81 -15.43
C ALA A 343 7.58 8.43 -15.68
N ILE A 344 8.86 8.23 -15.37
CA ILE A 344 9.54 6.94 -15.56
C ILE A 344 8.87 5.84 -14.73
N ILE A 345 8.68 6.06 -13.42
CA ILE A 345 8.06 5.04 -12.56
C ILE A 345 6.59 4.80 -12.91
N GLY A 346 5.86 5.89 -13.19
CA GLY A 346 4.46 5.85 -13.58
C GLY A 346 4.27 5.09 -14.89
N SER A 347 5.02 5.43 -15.93
CA SER A 347 4.99 4.74 -17.23
C SER A 347 5.41 3.28 -17.10
N TYR A 348 6.47 2.96 -16.34
CA TYR A 348 6.91 1.59 -16.13
C TYR A 348 5.79 0.74 -15.49
N LEU A 349 5.21 1.22 -14.38
CA LEU A 349 4.12 0.52 -13.68
C LEU A 349 2.86 0.45 -14.54
N PHE A 350 2.55 1.49 -15.31
CA PHE A 350 1.40 1.52 -16.22
C PHE A 350 1.53 0.51 -17.37
N ILE A 351 2.72 0.38 -17.96
CA ILE A 351 2.98 -0.63 -19.00
C ILE A 351 2.87 -2.04 -18.44
N LYS A 352 3.36 -2.24 -17.20
CA LYS A 352 3.30 -3.53 -16.52
C LYS A 352 1.89 -3.90 -16.05
N THR A 353 1.04 -2.92 -15.74
CA THR A 353 -0.37 -3.14 -15.37
C THR A 353 -1.24 -3.12 -16.62
N LYS A 354 -1.60 -4.31 -17.13
CA LYS A 354 -2.36 -4.42 -18.38
C LYS A 354 -3.88 -4.23 -18.20
N SER A 355 -4.44 -4.75 -17.12
CA SER A 355 -5.88 -4.59 -16.80
C SER A 355 -6.20 -3.14 -16.43
N THR A 356 -7.36 -2.66 -16.89
CA THR A 356 -7.93 -1.35 -16.52
C THR A 356 -8.09 -1.21 -15.01
N LEU A 357 -8.52 -2.27 -14.31
CA LEU A 357 -8.63 -2.28 -12.85
C LEU A 357 -7.28 -2.02 -12.19
N ASN A 358 -6.25 -2.76 -12.62
CA ASN A 358 -4.90 -2.60 -12.08
C ASN A 358 -4.33 -1.20 -12.34
N ARG A 359 -4.67 -0.57 -13.47
CA ARG A 359 -4.28 0.82 -13.78
C ARG A 359 -5.01 1.84 -12.90
N ILE A 360 -6.30 1.64 -12.66
CA ILE A 360 -7.07 2.49 -11.74
C ILE A 360 -6.51 2.38 -10.33
N ILE A 361 -6.22 1.17 -9.86
CA ILE A 361 -5.65 0.97 -8.53
C ILE A 361 -4.23 1.57 -8.45
N LEU A 362 -3.42 1.45 -9.49
CA LEU A 362 -2.13 2.11 -9.57
C LEU A 362 -2.28 3.64 -9.43
N PHE A 363 -3.25 4.24 -10.12
CA PHE A 363 -3.56 5.66 -9.96
C PHE A 363 -3.96 5.99 -8.51
N VAL A 364 -4.81 5.16 -7.88
CA VAL A 364 -5.18 5.32 -6.47
C VAL A 364 -3.94 5.25 -5.57
N ILE A 365 -3.01 4.30 -5.78
CA ILE A 365 -1.74 4.23 -5.03
C ILE A 365 -1.00 5.57 -5.07
N PHE A 366 -0.88 6.18 -6.25
CA PHE A 366 -0.21 7.47 -6.39
C PHE A 366 -0.89 8.59 -5.61
N LEU A 367 -2.21 8.53 -5.44
CA LEU A 367 -2.96 9.48 -4.61
C LEU A 367 -2.80 9.22 -3.10
N THR A 368 -2.51 7.98 -2.68
CA THR A 368 -2.36 7.65 -1.26
C THR A 368 -1.19 8.38 -0.61
N LYS A 369 -1.26 8.60 0.70
CA LYS A 369 -0.18 9.18 1.51
C LYS A 369 1.02 8.24 1.72
N LEU A 370 1.08 7.09 1.06
CA LEU A 370 2.20 6.19 1.25
C LEU A 370 3.48 6.80 0.65
N SER A 371 4.61 6.50 1.27
CA SER A 371 5.92 6.83 0.74
C SER A 371 6.44 5.67 -0.12
N PHE A 372 7.18 5.95 -1.20
CA PHE A 372 7.87 4.90 -1.96
C PHE A 372 8.95 4.19 -1.12
N LEU A 373 9.35 4.80 0.00
CA LEU A 373 10.27 4.20 0.97
C LEU A 373 9.59 3.12 1.81
N TYR A 374 8.27 3.06 1.85
CA TYR A 374 7.56 2.10 2.69
C TYR A 374 7.62 0.69 2.09
N PHE A 375 7.71 -0.31 2.96
CA PHE A 375 7.76 -1.73 2.62
C PHE A 375 6.62 -2.13 1.71
N GLY A 376 5.40 -1.63 1.94
CA GLY A 376 4.25 -1.94 1.10
C GLY A 376 4.49 -1.57 -0.38
N PHE A 377 5.01 -0.37 -0.65
CA PHE A 377 5.34 0.03 -2.01
C PHE A 377 6.52 -0.75 -2.58
N VAL A 378 7.57 -1.00 -1.77
CA VAL A 378 8.72 -1.82 -2.18
C VAL A 378 8.30 -3.24 -2.55
N PHE A 379 7.42 -3.86 -1.75
CA PHE A 379 6.87 -5.18 -2.01
C PHE A 379 6.05 -5.20 -3.30
N TYR A 380 5.15 -4.24 -3.49
CA TYR A 380 4.36 -4.12 -4.73
C TYR A 380 5.25 -3.87 -5.95
N PHE A 381 6.26 -3.01 -5.85
CA PHE A 381 7.20 -2.77 -6.93
C PHE A 381 7.99 -4.04 -7.27
N PHE A 382 8.46 -4.77 -6.26
CA PHE A 382 9.16 -6.05 -6.45
C PHE A 382 8.24 -7.08 -7.14
N LEU A 383 6.97 -7.17 -6.73
CA LEU A 383 5.95 -8.04 -7.34
C LEU A 383 5.78 -7.78 -8.84
N VAL A 384 5.59 -6.50 -9.21
CA VAL A 384 5.38 -6.06 -10.60
C VAL A 384 6.65 -6.22 -11.45
N PHE A 385 7.82 -6.03 -10.84
CA PHE A 385 9.10 -6.21 -11.51
C PHE A 385 9.39 -7.70 -11.78
N ASN A 386 9.13 -8.56 -10.79
CA ASN A 386 9.48 -9.98 -10.83
C ASN A 386 8.58 -10.81 -11.74
N ASN A 387 7.27 -10.49 -11.76
CA ASN A 387 6.27 -11.29 -12.45
C ASN A 387 5.78 -10.68 -13.76
N LYS A 388 5.12 -11.50 -14.56
CA LYS A 388 4.32 -11.04 -15.70
C LYS A 388 2.90 -10.73 -15.23
N PRO A 389 2.22 -9.73 -15.80
CA PRO A 389 0.83 -9.47 -15.48
C PRO A 389 -0.06 -10.63 -15.94
N VAL A 390 -0.99 -11.05 -15.09
CA VAL A 390 -2.10 -11.94 -15.45
C VAL A 390 -3.20 -11.12 -16.14
N LEU A 391 -3.70 -11.58 -17.29
CA LEU A 391 -4.75 -10.88 -18.03
C LEU A 391 -6.14 -11.26 -17.50
N GLU A 392 -7.12 -10.39 -17.69
CA GLU A 392 -8.53 -10.67 -17.32
C GLU A 392 -9.09 -11.86 -18.11
N SER A 393 -8.74 -11.99 -19.40
CA SER A 393 -9.13 -13.14 -20.25
C SER A 393 -8.68 -14.47 -19.67
N ASP A 394 -7.46 -14.52 -19.15
CA ASP A 394 -6.84 -15.75 -18.63
C ASP A 394 -7.56 -16.26 -17.36
N SER A 395 -8.41 -15.44 -16.74
CA SER A 395 -9.17 -15.80 -15.54
C SER A 395 -10.63 -16.18 -15.79
N GLU A 396 -11.19 -15.81 -16.95
CA GLU A 396 -12.55 -16.18 -17.34
C GLU A 396 -12.59 -17.61 -17.92
N ASP A 397 -11.55 -18.02 -18.66
CA ASP A 397 -11.45 -19.35 -19.28
C ASP A 397 -11.34 -20.51 -18.27
N VAL A 398 -10.95 -20.25 -17.02
CA VAL A 398 -10.82 -21.29 -15.99
C VAL A 398 -12.17 -21.64 -15.34
N ASP A 399 -13.13 -20.71 -15.36
CA ASP A 399 -14.44 -20.92 -14.75
C ASP A 399 -15.43 -21.64 -15.72
N GLU A 400 -15.18 -21.67 -17.05
CA GLU A 400 -16.04 -22.38 -18.02
C GLU A 400 -15.80 -23.92 -18.07
N ASP A 401 -14.61 -24.37 -17.69
CA ASP A 401 -14.25 -25.81 -17.72
C ASP A 401 -14.76 -26.61 -16.49
N ASP A 402 -15.16 -25.94 -15.40
CA ASP A 402 -15.67 -26.60 -14.19
C ASP A 402 -17.21 -26.82 -14.22
N ASP A 403 -17.94 -26.06 -15.05
CA ASP A 403 -19.41 -26.14 -15.14
C ASP A 403 -19.92 -27.12 -16.23
N THR A 404 -19.04 -27.76 -17.01
CA THR A 404 -19.43 -28.65 -18.14
C THR A 404 -19.26 -30.15 -17.88
N ASN A 405 -18.83 -30.59 -16.70
CA ASN A 405 -18.54 -32.01 -16.43
C ASN A 405 -19.57 -32.77 -15.57
N ASP A 406 -20.75 -32.22 -15.24
CA ASP A 406 -21.72 -32.90 -14.35
C ASP A 406 -23.09 -33.23 -14.97
N GLU A 407 -23.25 -33.15 -16.30
CA GLU A 407 -24.48 -33.61 -16.99
C GLU A 407 -24.17 -34.64 -18.07
N GLY A 408 -24.03 -35.93 -17.68
CA GLY A 408 -23.82 -36.93 -18.72
C GLY A 408 -23.63 -38.41 -18.37
N SER A 409 -24.21 -38.99 -17.31
CA SER A 409 -24.29 -40.46 -17.24
C SER A 409 -25.51 -41.02 -16.50
N HIS A 410 -26.70 -40.82 -17.06
CA HIS A 410 -27.80 -41.77 -16.85
C HIS A 410 -28.60 -41.95 -18.14
N LYS A 411 -28.25 -42.97 -18.92
CA LYS A 411 -29.17 -43.59 -19.88
C LYS A 411 -29.02 -45.12 -19.86
N ASN A 412 -30.07 -45.72 -19.29
CA ASN A 412 -30.81 -46.91 -19.70
C ASN A 412 -30.05 -48.22 -19.92
N VAL A 413 -30.27 -49.13 -18.97
CA VAL A 413 -30.33 -50.58 -19.21
C VAL A 413 -31.83 -50.91 -19.31
N ASP A 414 -32.26 -51.32 -20.50
CA ASP A 414 -33.35 -52.28 -20.73
C ASP A 414 -32.75 -53.45 -21.53
#